data_AF-A0A183N484-F1
#
_entry.id   AF-A0A183N484-F1
#
_cell.length_a   1.000
_cell.length_b   1.000
_cell.length_c   1.000
_cell.angle_alpha   90.00
_cell.angle_beta   90.00
_cell.angle_gamma   90.00
#
_symmetry.space_group_name_H-M   'P 1'
#
loop_
_entity.id
_entity.type
_entity.pdbx_description
1 polymer ?
#
loop_
_entity_poly.entity_id
_entity_poly.type
_entity_poly.pdbx_seq_one_letter_code
_entity_poly.pdbx_strand_id
1 'polypeptide(L)'
;MNDLDTYQMNQNNEFHLKIFDFTEHVIPSSEKRLIKQLIDNYEKAGKIGRPVKNTKDRVVVGYGLSLFQLLDLDEKNQILTINVWAKYVS
;
A
#
# COMPACT_ATOMS: atom_id res chain seq x y z
N MET A 1 22.30 32.01 -14.86
CA MET A 1 23.62 32.60 -15.16
C MET A 1 24.63 31.47 -15.00
N ASN A 2 25.00 30.68 -16.00
CA ASN A 2 24.85 30.68 -17.44
C ASN A 2 24.53 29.24 -17.85
N ASP A 3 23.76 29.05 -18.92
CA ASP A 3 24.15 28.10 -19.95
C ASP A 3 23.37 28.49 -21.21
N LEU A 4 24.12 28.83 -22.25
CA LEU A 4 23.59 29.19 -23.55
C LEU A 4 22.93 27.94 -24.15
N ASP A 5 21.66 28.07 -24.53
CA ASP A 5 20.96 27.11 -25.38
C ASP A 5 21.87 26.76 -26.58
N THR A 6 22.39 25.54 -26.58
CA THR A 6 23.36 25.11 -27.59
C THR A 6 22.61 24.68 -28.84
N TYR A 7 22.45 25.61 -29.78
CA TYR A 7 22.04 25.31 -31.15
C TYR A 7 23.19 24.61 -31.88
N GLN A 8 22.97 23.40 -32.39
CA GLN A 8 23.91 22.75 -33.31
C GLN A 8 23.21 22.54 -34.66
N MET A 9 23.71 23.23 -35.68
CA MET A 9 23.31 23.02 -37.07
C MET A 9 24.01 21.76 -37.60
N ASN A 10 23.30 20.89 -38.31
CA ASN A 10 23.93 19.83 -39.08
C ASN A 10 24.38 20.36 -40.46
N GLN A 11 25.25 19.62 -41.15
CA GLN A 11 25.77 19.95 -42.49
C GLN A 11 24.68 19.94 -43.60
N ASN A 12 23.42 19.65 -43.23
CA ASN A 12 22.26 19.66 -44.12
C ASN A 12 21.29 20.81 -43.80
N ASN A 13 21.73 21.81 -43.00
CA ASN A 13 20.97 23.02 -42.68
C ASN A 13 19.63 22.78 -41.96
N GLU A 14 19.46 21.63 -41.29
CA GLU A 14 18.27 21.34 -40.49
C GLU A 14 18.52 21.65 -39.01
N PHE A 15 17.63 22.44 -38.41
CA PHE A 15 17.65 22.76 -36.99
C PHE A 15 16.86 21.69 -36.22
N HIS A 16 17.56 20.84 -35.46
CA HIS A 16 16.91 19.91 -34.55
C HIS A 16 16.87 20.51 -33.14
N LEU A 17 15.71 21.05 -32.74
CA LEU A 17 15.44 21.34 -31.32
C LEU A 17 15.46 20.02 -30.55
N LYS A 18 16.43 19.83 -29.67
CA LYS A 18 16.33 18.77 -28.66
C LYS A 18 15.26 19.21 -27.68
N ILE A 19 14.04 18.69 -27.85
CA ILE A 19 13.05 18.71 -26.79
C ILE A 19 13.72 18.01 -25.60
N PHE A 20 14.09 18.79 -24.58
CA PHE A 20 14.46 18.22 -23.29
C PHE A 20 13.25 17.40 -22.84
N ASP A 21 13.45 16.10 -22.57
CA ASP A 21 12.47 15.31 -21.86
C ASP A 21 12.23 15.98 -20.50
N PHE A 22 11.20 16.81 -20.44
CA PHE A 22 10.70 17.37 -19.19
C PHE A 22 9.92 16.26 -18.50
N THR A 23 10.64 15.24 -18.02
CA THR A 23 10.09 14.38 -16.98
C THR A 23 9.94 15.27 -15.77
N GLU A 24 8.75 15.79 -15.52
CA GLU A 24 8.41 16.40 -14.25
C GLU A 24 8.87 15.42 -13.17
N HIS A 25 9.87 15.82 -12.38
CA HIS A 25 10.35 14.99 -11.28
C HIS A 25 9.27 15.08 -10.20
N VAL A 26 8.22 14.29 -10.34
CA VAL A 26 7.14 14.17 -9.36
C VAL A 26 7.76 13.53 -8.13
N ILE A 27 8.24 14.38 -7.21
CA ILE A 27 8.73 13.93 -5.92
C ILE A 27 7.53 13.26 -5.24
N PRO A 28 7.58 11.94 -4.99
CA PRO A 28 6.46 11.28 -4.37
C PRO A 28 6.21 11.89 -3.01
N SER A 29 4.94 12.07 -2.65
CA SER A 29 4.55 12.49 -1.30
C SER A 29 5.30 11.64 -0.27
N SER A 30 5.72 12.27 0.82
CA SER A 30 6.39 11.58 1.93
C SER A 30 5.58 10.39 2.44
N GLU A 31 4.24 10.46 2.36
CA GLU A 31 3.33 9.37 2.66
C GLU A 31 3.53 8.16 1.72
N LYS A 32 3.56 8.39 0.41
CA LYS A 32 3.79 7.33 -0.59
C LYS A 32 5.15 6.66 -0.38
N ARG A 33 6.18 7.45 -0.04
CA ARG A 33 7.51 6.93 0.27
C ARG A 33 7.49 6.05 1.52
N LEU A 34 6.83 6.50 2.59
CA LEU A 34 6.73 5.75 3.85
C LEU A 34 5.96 4.44 3.65
N ILE A 35 4.81 4.47 2.97
CA ILE A 35 4.02 3.27 2.67
C ILE A 35 4.87 2.25 1.93
N LYS A 36 5.59 2.69 0.88
CA LYS A 36 6.50 1.82 0.14
C LYS A 36 7.55 1.19 1.05
N GLN A 37 8.21 1.98 1.87
CA GLN A 37 9.24 1.50 2.80
C GLN A 37 8.69 0.48 3.82
N LEU A 38 7.52 0.72 4.39
CA LEU A 38 6.91 -0.20 5.36
C LEU A 38 6.52 -1.53 4.72
N ILE A 39 5.93 -1.49 3.53
CA ILE A 39 5.56 -2.70 2.77
C ILE A 39 6.82 -3.48 2.40
N ASP A 40 7.81 -2.84 1.77
CA ASP A 40 9.06 -3.50 1.34
C ASP A 40 9.76 -4.21 2.51
N ASN A 41 9.76 -3.60 3.70
CA ASN A 41 10.35 -4.20 4.89
C ASN A 41 9.55 -5.40 5.40
N TYR A 42 8.22 -5.35 5.34
CA TYR A 42 7.35 -6.48 5.68
C TYR A 42 7.51 -7.64 4.71
N GLU A 43 7.66 -7.38 3.41
CA GLU A 43 7.90 -8.42 2.40
C GLU A 43 9.21 -9.16 2.65
N LYS A 44 10.27 -8.43 2.99
CA LYS A 44 11.59 -9.00 3.31
C LYS A 44 11.59 -9.82 4.60
N ALA A 45 10.83 -9.39 5.62
CA ALA A 45 10.72 -10.10 6.88
C ALA A 45 9.93 -11.43 6.75
N GLY A 46 9.13 -11.57 5.70
CA GLY A 46 8.30 -12.74 5.43
C GLY A 46 6.83 -12.47 5.75
N LYS A 47 5.96 -12.67 4.76
CA LYS A 47 4.51 -12.44 4.87
C LYS A 47 3.77 -13.54 5.65
N ILE A 48 4.42 -14.68 5.88
CA ILE A 48 3.84 -15.87 6.50
C ILE A 48 4.52 -16.10 7.84
N GLY A 49 3.72 -16.27 8.88
CA GLY A 49 4.21 -16.58 10.21
C GLY A 49 3.75 -15.57 11.25
N ARG A 50 4.22 -15.75 12.48
CA ARG A 50 3.84 -14.93 13.62
C ARG A 50 4.69 -13.65 13.61
N PRO A 51 4.11 -12.44 13.62
CA PRO A 51 4.85 -11.18 13.51
C PRO A 51 5.51 -10.80 14.84
N VAL A 52 6.48 -11.59 15.27
CA VAL A 52 7.24 -11.37 16.52
C VAL A 52 8.73 -11.33 16.21
N LYS A 53 9.44 -10.39 16.83
CA LYS A 53 10.91 -10.34 16.75
C LYS A 53 11.56 -11.46 17.56
N ASN A 54 10.96 -11.79 18.69
CA ASN A 54 11.43 -12.84 19.58
C ASN A 54 10.43 -13.99 19.60
N THR A 55 10.91 -15.22 19.42
CA THR A 55 10.10 -16.44 19.40
C THR A 55 9.38 -16.70 20.72
N LYS A 56 9.89 -16.16 21.84
CA LYS A 56 9.28 -16.29 23.17
C LYS A 56 8.04 -15.40 23.35
N ASP A 57 7.86 -14.38 22.51
CA ASP A 57 6.77 -13.42 22.67
C ASP A 57 5.46 -13.99 22.11
N ARG A 58 4.37 -13.80 22.86
CA ARG A 58 3.01 -14.19 22.45
C ARG A 58 2.31 -13.06 21.70
N VAL A 59 1.56 -13.41 20.66
CA VAL A 59 0.64 -12.47 19.99
C VAL A 59 -0.71 -12.58 20.65
N VAL A 60 -1.21 -11.48 21.21
CA VAL A 60 -2.55 -11.40 21.79
C VAL A 60 -3.49 -10.83 20.73
N VAL A 61 -4.58 -11.55 20.44
CA VAL A 61 -5.59 -11.12 19.48
C VAL A 61 -6.84 -10.75 20.25
N GLY A 62 -7.12 -9.44 20.36
CA GLY A 62 -8.43 -8.98 20.77
C GLY A 62 -9.41 -9.18 19.61
N TYR A 63 -10.49 -9.91 19.86
CA TYR A 63 -11.51 -10.17 18.85
C TYR A 63 -12.88 -9.85 19.40
N GLY A 64 -13.68 -9.13 18.62
CA GLY A 64 -15.01 -8.69 18.98
C GLY A 64 -15.98 -8.88 17.82
N LEU A 65 -17.24 -9.07 18.18
CA LEU A 65 -18.36 -9.15 17.24
C LEU A 65 -19.35 -8.06 17.58
N SER A 66 -19.83 -7.37 16.55
CA SER A 66 -20.98 -6.48 16.67
C SER A 66 -22.12 -7.06 15.85
N LEU A 67 -23.25 -7.36 16.50
CA LEU A 67 -24.43 -7.84 15.81
C LEU A 67 -24.99 -6.72 14.91
N PHE A 68 -25.34 -7.07 13.67
CA PHE A 68 -26.05 -6.19 12.75
C PHE A 68 -27.54 -6.55 12.67
N GLN A 69 -27.85 -7.84 12.44
CA GLN A 69 -29.23 -8.29 12.26
C GLN A 69 -29.38 -9.80 12.53
N LEU A 70 -30.57 -10.21 12.99
CA LEU A 70 -31.03 -11.60 13.00
C LEU A 70 -31.75 -11.94 11.69
N LEU A 71 -31.32 -13.00 10.99
CA LEU A 71 -31.87 -13.38 9.70
C LEU A 71 -32.93 -14.47 9.83
N ASP A 72 -32.61 -15.57 10.50
CA ASP A 72 -33.51 -16.71 10.67
C ASP A 72 -33.14 -17.55 11.89
N LEU A 73 -34.14 -18.24 12.46
CA LEU A 73 -33.99 -19.14 13.60
C LEU A 73 -34.80 -20.42 13.33
N ASP A 74 -34.08 -21.53 13.22
CA ASP A 74 -34.67 -22.86 13.17
C ASP A 74 -34.54 -23.54 14.53
N GLU A 75 -35.59 -23.45 15.34
CA GLU A 75 -35.63 -24.05 16.69
C GLU A 75 -35.62 -25.59 16.66
N LYS A 76 -36.12 -26.21 15.60
CA LYS A 76 -36.12 -27.68 15.50
C LYS A 76 -34.71 -28.19 15.24
N ASN A 77 -33.94 -27.47 14.43
CA ASN A 77 -32.56 -27.83 14.08
C ASN A 77 -31.50 -27.09 14.90
N GLN A 78 -31.89 -26.16 15.79
CA GLN A 78 -30.99 -25.33 16.61
C GLN A 78 -30.01 -24.49 15.78
N ILE A 79 -30.49 -23.95 14.65
CA ILE A 79 -29.69 -23.13 13.75
C ILE A 79 -30.12 -21.67 13.89
N LEU A 80 -29.15 -20.81 14.20
CA LEU A 80 -29.33 -19.36 14.23
C LEU A 80 -28.47 -18.73 13.12
N THR A 81 -29.11 -18.02 12.21
CA THR A 81 -28.45 -17.30 11.11
C THR A 81 -28.46 -15.80 11.39
N ILE A 82 -27.29 -15.18 11.48
CA ILE A 82 -27.14 -13.76 11.84
C ILE A 82 -26.08 -13.07 10.98
N ASN A 83 -26.29 -11.78 10.74
CA ASN A 83 -25.27 -10.90 10.16
C ASN A 83 -24.51 -10.22 11.29
N VAL A 84 -23.19 -10.35 11.28
CA VAL A 84 -22.29 -9.74 12.26
C VAL A 84 -21.17 -8.98 11.57
N TRP A 85 -20.70 -7.94 12.23
CA TRP A 85 -19.43 -7.30 11.93
C TRP A 85 -18.35 -7.88 12.83
N ALA A 86 -17.33 -8.49 12.23
CA ALA A 86 -16.15 -8.96 12.93
C ALA A 86 -15.11 -7.84 13.04
N LYS A 87 -14.51 -7.68 14.22
CA LYS A 87 -13.48 -6.66 14.46
C LYS A 87 -12.33 -7.24 15.27
N TYR A 88 -11.11 -6.93 14.83
CA TYR A 88 -9.92 -7.07 15.66
C TYR A 88 -9.81 -5.82 16.55
N VAL A 89 -9.75 -6.04 17.85
CA VAL A 89 -9.67 -4.99 18.87
C VAL A 89 -8.23 -4.93 19.35
N SER A 90 -7.62 -3.74 19.30
CA SER A 90 -6.25 -3.51 19.76
C SER A 90 -6.19 -3.22 21.25
#